data_AF-A0A9P5ZID3-F1
#
_entry.id   AF-A0A9P5ZID3-F1
#
_cell.length_a   1.000
_cell.length_b   1.000
_cell.length_c   1.000
_cell.angle_alpha   90.00
_cell.angle_beta   90.00
_cell.angle_gamma   90.00
#
_symmetry.space_group_name_H-M   'P 1'
#
loop_
_entity.id
_entity.type
_entity.pdbx_description
1 polymer ?
#
loop_
_entity_poly.entity_id
_entity_poly.type
_entity_poly.pdbx_seq_one_letter_code
_entity_poly.pdbx_strand_id
1 'polypeptide(L)'
;MTSVNVPIPVQRSVTIITIDIGNTVPTVPIRAVTMECPIQTKLLDPPSAPTMFDILTQKSEIRIHYDRTLMERGLKIATKDMIRSFKLKLYGPICPMITNFAMDARPKKGIITTWNKRLIEVFVQDFMEQPQYTCKDPAKIEHHFKQHLHQLKNRAAKLPTPKAAKAKSRENRQRALREHRVKACRNYARQDHTLRRFVDLLDRLPYYAMSGDETDAEASTSIGIRKTIEGYSITNLPWRSSDPAVTHWFRTFDLLHLSTRYMMTRNPTPGEWPRRTSMTPLFFKVSIQWKGSDSRSKQQWTSLSPEKLKLSRLDMHIFIQGMIDPLMLNLLRDE
;
A
#
# COMPACT_ATOMS: atom_id res chain seq x y z
N MET A 1 17.53 -15.21 58.83
CA MET A 1 16.86 -14.06 59.47
C MET A 1 15.45 -14.49 59.83
N THR A 2 15.22 -14.76 61.12
CA THR A 2 13.94 -15.24 61.67
C THR A 2 13.01 -14.06 61.92
N SER A 3 11.85 -14.07 61.25
CA SER A 3 10.80 -13.05 61.40
C SER A 3 10.03 -13.28 62.70
N VAL A 4 10.24 -12.41 63.68
CA VAL A 4 9.49 -12.39 64.95
C VAL A 4 8.14 -11.75 64.69
N ASN A 5 7.07 -12.52 64.88
CA ASN A 5 5.69 -12.08 64.73
C ASN A 5 5.24 -11.48 66.08
N VAL A 6 5.13 -10.15 66.15
CA VAL A 6 4.68 -9.44 67.36
C VAL A 6 3.16 -9.29 67.29
N PRO A 7 2.39 -9.77 68.28
CA PRO A 7 0.95 -9.62 68.29
C PRO A 7 0.57 -8.16 68.60
N ILE A 8 -0.21 -7.55 67.71
CA ILE A 8 -0.73 -6.19 67.87
C ILE A 8 -1.97 -6.25 68.78
N PRO A 9 -2.03 -5.44 69.85
CA PRO A 9 -3.19 -5.38 70.72
C PRO A 9 -4.39 -4.74 70.00
N VAL A 10 -5.52 -5.45 69.99
CA VAL A 10 -6.78 -4.96 69.42
C VAL A 10 -7.49 -4.10 70.46
N GLN A 11 -7.39 -2.76 70.32
CA GLN A 11 -8.24 -1.85 71.08
C GLN A 11 -9.67 -1.88 70.52
N ARG A 12 -10.64 -2.19 71.40
CA ARG A 12 -12.07 -2.10 71.08
C ARG A 12 -12.62 -0.82 71.68
N SER A 13 -12.93 0.16 70.84
CA SER A 13 -13.72 1.33 71.20
C SER A 13 -15.20 0.99 71.03
N VAL A 14 -16.02 1.33 72.04
CA VAL A 14 -17.48 1.17 71.99
C VAL A 14 -18.09 2.56 71.97
N THR A 15 -18.64 2.94 70.82
CA THR A 15 -19.35 4.21 70.66
C THR A 15 -20.85 3.96 70.75
N ILE A 16 -21.50 4.53 71.76
CA ILE A 16 -22.95 4.44 71.94
C ILE A 16 -23.57 5.66 71.27
N ILE A 17 -24.31 5.45 70.18
CA ILE A 17 -25.05 6.51 69.49
C ILE A 17 -26.51 6.42 69.93
N THR A 18 -26.99 7.47 70.59
CA THR A 18 -28.40 7.62 70.95
C THR A 18 -29.07 8.52 69.91
N ILE A 19 -30.05 7.99 69.19
CA ILE A 19 -30.83 8.74 68.22
C ILE A 19 -32.18 9.04 68.87
N ASP A 20 -32.43 10.31 69.15
CA ASP A 20 -33.70 10.77 69.71
C ASP A 20 -34.67 11.05 68.57
N ILE A 21 -35.71 10.22 68.47
CA ILE A 21 -36.78 10.38 67.49
C ILE A 21 -38.02 10.72 68.30
N GLY A 22 -38.37 12.01 68.32
CA GLY A 22 -39.51 12.52 69.07
C GLY A 22 -40.81 11.87 68.65
N ASN A 23 -41.25 10.84 69.37
CA ASN A 23 -42.47 10.82 70.18
C ASN A 23 -42.81 9.38 70.63
N THR A 24 -42.84 9.21 71.96
CA THR A 24 -43.67 8.26 72.73
C THR A 24 -43.64 6.77 72.36
N VAL A 25 -42.47 6.17 72.21
CA VAL A 25 -42.31 4.69 72.31
C VAL A 25 -41.02 4.36 73.08
N PRO A 26 -41.01 3.40 74.03
CA PRO A 26 -39.80 3.06 74.80
C PRO A 26 -38.69 2.53 73.89
N THR A 27 -37.56 3.23 73.88
CA THR A 27 -36.39 2.99 73.05
C THR A 27 -35.59 1.81 73.60
N VAL A 28 -35.45 0.74 72.81
CA VAL A 28 -34.56 -0.40 73.12
C VAL A 28 -33.15 -0.08 72.60
N PRO A 29 -32.09 -0.14 73.44
CA PRO A 29 -30.74 0.17 73.00
C PRO A 29 -30.22 -0.92 72.05
N ILE A 30 -30.06 -0.58 70.78
CA ILE A 30 -29.41 -1.45 69.79
C ILE A 30 -27.89 -1.27 69.95
N ARG A 31 -27.21 -2.28 70.51
CA ARG A 31 -25.74 -2.35 70.51
C ARG A 31 -25.25 -2.66 69.10
N ALA A 32 -24.93 -1.63 68.32
CA ALA A 32 -24.18 -1.79 67.09
C ALA A 32 -22.69 -2.03 67.44
N VAL A 33 -22.22 -3.27 67.25
CA VAL A 33 -20.79 -3.59 67.35
C VAL A 33 -20.17 -3.31 65.98
N THR A 34 -19.63 -2.12 65.80
CA THR A 34 -18.77 -1.81 64.64
C THR A 34 -17.42 -2.47 64.86
N MET A 35 -17.16 -3.56 64.13
CA MET A 35 -15.80 -4.08 63.99
C MET A 35 -15.03 -3.14 63.06
N GLU A 36 -14.18 -2.29 63.63
CA GLU A 36 -13.14 -1.60 62.86
C GLU A 36 -12.19 -2.66 62.33
N CYS A 37 -12.40 -3.05 61.08
CA CYS A 37 -11.48 -3.92 60.36
C CYS A 37 -10.25 -3.07 60.04
N PRO A 38 -9.04 -3.37 60.57
CA PRO A 38 -7.84 -2.63 60.25
C PRO A 38 -7.38 -3.08 58.85
N ILE A 39 -8.15 -2.73 57.83
CA ILE A 39 -7.70 -2.77 56.46
C ILE A 39 -6.77 -1.57 56.34
N GLN A 40 -5.48 -1.81 56.59
CA GLN A 40 -4.44 -0.91 56.10
C GLN A 40 -4.56 -0.91 54.58
N THR A 41 -5.39 -0.02 54.04
CA THR A 41 -5.40 0.34 52.64
C THR A 41 -4.08 1.02 52.39
N LYS A 42 -3.04 0.24 52.03
CA LYS A 42 -1.88 0.77 51.32
C LYS A 42 -2.45 1.55 50.14
N LEU A 43 -2.40 2.87 50.25
CA LEU A 43 -2.77 3.81 49.21
C LEU A 43 -1.80 3.52 48.05
N LEU A 44 -2.19 2.60 47.17
CA LEU A 44 -1.46 2.34 45.95
C LEU A 44 -1.49 3.65 45.17
N ASP A 45 -0.31 4.18 44.87
CA ASP A 45 -0.19 5.36 44.02
C ASP A 45 -1.05 5.16 42.77
N PRO A 46 -1.82 6.18 42.36
CA PRO A 46 -2.67 6.06 41.19
C PRO A 46 -1.81 5.61 40.01
N PRO A 47 -2.24 4.61 39.23
CA PRO A 47 -1.47 4.11 38.10
C PRO A 47 -1.12 5.30 37.21
N SER A 48 0.18 5.51 37.01
CA SER A 48 0.68 6.59 36.17
C SER A 48 -0.04 6.58 34.82
N ALA A 49 -0.49 7.75 34.37
CA ALA A 49 -1.21 7.85 33.11
C ALA A 49 -0.33 7.29 31.98
N PRO A 50 -0.90 6.45 31.09
CA PRO A 50 -0.13 5.86 29.99
C PRO A 50 0.48 6.98 29.14
N THR A 51 1.74 6.83 28.78
CA THR A 51 2.43 7.82 27.94
C THR A 51 1.89 7.75 26.51
N MET A 52 2.05 8.83 25.73
CA MET A 52 1.74 8.83 24.29
C MET A 52 2.48 7.68 23.56
N PHE A 53 3.70 7.37 24.00
CA PHE A 53 4.51 6.29 23.46
C PHE A 53 3.86 4.92 23.69
N ASP A 54 3.33 4.67 24.88
CA ASP A 54 2.61 3.42 25.19
C ASP A 54 1.39 3.25 24.28
N ILE A 55 0.63 4.32 24.07
CA ILE A 55 -0.56 4.29 23.21
C ILE A 55 -0.18 3.97 21.76
N LEU A 56 0.89 4.56 21.23
CA LEU A 56 1.36 4.30 19.87
C LEU A 56 1.90 2.87 19.72
N THR A 57 2.65 2.39 20.71
CA THR A 57 3.17 1.02 20.76
C THR A 57 2.01 0.02 20.76
N GLN A 58 1.01 0.19 21.63
CA GLN A 58 -0.16 -0.69 21.67
C GLN A 58 -0.94 -0.70 20.36
N LYS A 59 -1.17 0.47 19.74
CA LYS A 59 -1.81 0.55 18.41
C LYS A 59 -1.00 -0.20 17.35
N SER A 60 0.33 -0.11 17.40
CA SER A 60 1.21 -0.78 16.45
C SER A 60 1.22 -2.30 16.64
N GLU A 61 1.26 -2.78 17.89
CA GLU A 61 1.19 -4.21 18.23
C GLU A 61 -0.11 -4.85 17.75
N ILE A 62 -1.25 -4.20 18.02
CA ILE A 62 -2.58 -4.66 17.58
C ILE A 62 -2.63 -4.74 16.06
N ARG A 63 -2.08 -3.74 15.37
CA ARG A 63 -2.01 -3.73 13.91
C ARG A 63 -1.10 -4.82 13.37
N ILE A 64 0.07 -5.06 13.97
CA ILE A 64 1.00 -6.10 13.55
C ILE A 64 0.40 -7.49 13.76
N HIS A 65 -0.22 -7.75 14.91
CA HIS A 65 -0.90 -9.03 15.16
C HIS A 65 -2.00 -9.27 14.13
N TYR A 66 -2.78 -8.23 13.87
CA TYR A 66 -3.82 -8.30 12.85
C TYR A 66 -3.26 -8.58 11.46
N ASP A 67 -2.26 -7.81 11.03
CA ASP A 67 -1.62 -7.97 9.71
C ASP A 67 -1.00 -9.37 9.60
N ARG A 68 -0.42 -9.94 10.66
CA ARG A 68 0.04 -11.34 10.66
C ARG A 68 -1.13 -12.32 10.49
N THR A 69 -2.18 -12.18 11.30
CA THR A 69 -3.34 -13.08 11.29
C THR A 69 -4.11 -13.05 9.96
N LEU A 70 -4.07 -11.92 9.23
CA LEU A 70 -4.87 -11.73 8.02
C LEU A 70 -4.11 -11.52 6.72
N MET A 71 -2.98 -10.82 6.70
CA MET A 71 -2.25 -10.58 5.45
C MET A 71 -1.62 -11.86 4.93
N GLU A 72 -1.15 -12.76 5.82
CA GLU A 72 -0.71 -14.10 5.42
C GLU A 72 -1.82 -14.89 4.72
N ARG A 73 -3.09 -14.56 4.99
CA ARG A 73 -4.27 -15.30 4.51
C ARG A 73 -5.12 -14.54 3.50
N GLY A 74 -4.76 -13.29 3.20
CA GLY A 74 -5.60 -12.32 2.48
C GLY A 74 -6.82 -11.87 3.30
N LEU A 75 -7.27 -10.62 3.08
CA LEU A 75 -8.51 -10.12 3.69
C LEU A 75 -9.71 -10.93 3.17
N LYS A 76 -10.20 -11.88 3.97
CA LYS A 76 -11.38 -12.68 3.62
C LYS A 76 -12.65 -11.92 3.97
N ILE A 77 -13.59 -11.87 3.03
CA ILE A 77 -14.93 -11.31 3.24
C ILE A 77 -15.90 -12.46 3.51
N ALA A 78 -16.63 -12.40 4.62
CA ALA A 78 -17.60 -13.42 4.98
C ALA A 78 -18.74 -13.45 3.94
N THR A 79 -19.08 -14.64 3.46
CA THR A 79 -20.17 -14.82 2.49
C THR A 79 -21.52 -14.55 3.12
N LYS A 80 -22.53 -14.25 2.30
CA LYS A 80 -23.90 -14.03 2.78
C LYS A 80 -24.44 -15.25 3.53
N ASP A 81 -24.08 -16.45 3.08
CA ASP A 81 -24.54 -17.72 3.65
C ASP A 81 -23.88 -17.99 5.00
N MET A 82 -22.57 -17.73 5.15
CA MET A 82 -21.90 -17.82 6.45
C MET A 82 -22.59 -16.94 7.51
N ILE A 83 -22.89 -15.70 7.14
CA ILE A 83 -23.53 -14.75 8.05
C ILE A 83 -25.00 -15.12 8.32
N ARG A 84 -25.70 -15.73 7.35
CA ARG A 84 -27.07 -16.22 7.53
C ARG A 84 -27.08 -17.44 8.47
N SER A 85 -26.20 -18.41 8.24
CA SER A 85 -26.06 -19.61 9.08
C SER A 85 -25.72 -19.26 10.52
N PHE A 86 -24.81 -18.32 10.75
CA PHE A 86 -24.48 -17.82 12.09
C PHE A 86 -25.66 -17.14 12.80
N LYS A 87 -26.54 -16.46 12.06
CA LYS A 87 -27.74 -15.85 12.65
C LYS A 87 -28.81 -16.86 13.03
N LEU A 88 -28.91 -17.97 12.29
CA LEU A 88 -29.88 -19.04 12.56
C LEU A 88 -29.44 -19.87 13.77
N LYS A 89 -28.14 -20.10 13.92
CA LYS A 89 -27.54 -20.82 15.05
C LYS A 89 -26.42 -19.97 15.62
N LEU A 90 -26.75 -19.13 16.61
CA LEU A 90 -25.73 -18.46 17.42
C LEU A 90 -24.84 -19.56 18.02
N TYR A 91 -23.53 -19.49 17.75
CA TYR A 91 -22.54 -20.50 18.15
C TYR A 91 -22.63 -21.86 17.43
N GLY A 92 -23.22 -21.90 16.23
CA GLY A 92 -23.13 -23.07 15.36
C GLY A 92 -21.70 -23.36 14.85
N PRO A 93 -21.51 -24.48 14.13
CA PRO A 93 -20.20 -24.89 13.59
C PRO A 93 -19.58 -23.85 12.65
N ILE A 94 -20.41 -22.99 12.05
CA ILE A 94 -19.99 -21.86 11.22
C ILE A 94 -20.02 -20.61 12.10
N CYS A 95 -18.94 -20.38 12.85
CA CYS A 95 -18.70 -19.14 13.59
C CYS A 95 -17.36 -18.53 13.18
N PRO A 96 -17.17 -17.20 13.37
CA PRO A 96 -15.85 -16.60 13.23
C PRO A 96 -14.86 -17.32 14.15
N MET A 97 -13.76 -17.79 13.59
CA MET A 97 -12.65 -18.41 14.32
C MET A 97 -11.34 -17.84 13.79
N ILE A 98 -10.24 -17.98 14.54
CA ILE A 98 -8.92 -17.54 14.08
C ILE A 98 -8.50 -18.23 12.78
N THR A 99 -8.91 -19.48 12.57
CA THR A 99 -8.66 -20.28 11.35
C THR A 99 -9.49 -19.82 10.15
N ASN A 100 -10.69 -19.28 10.38
CA ASN A 100 -11.62 -18.81 9.37
C ASN A 100 -11.98 -17.32 9.58
N PHE A 101 -10.95 -16.50 9.76
CA PHE A 101 -11.09 -15.10 10.09
C PHE A 101 -11.56 -14.32 8.85
N ALA A 102 -12.87 -14.04 8.77
CA ALA A 102 -13.48 -13.33 7.66
C ALA A 102 -14.38 -12.20 8.17
N MET A 103 -14.29 -11.01 7.58
CA MET A 103 -15.05 -9.82 8.00
C MET A 103 -16.36 -9.69 7.22
N ASP A 104 -17.44 -9.24 7.87
CA ASP A 104 -18.64 -8.78 7.17
C ASP A 104 -18.42 -7.36 6.61
N ALA A 105 -18.11 -7.28 5.31
CA ALA A 105 -17.80 -6.03 4.62
C ALA A 105 -19.03 -5.32 4.00
N ARG A 106 -20.26 -5.77 4.28
CA ARG A 106 -21.45 -5.22 3.61
C ARG A 106 -21.64 -3.72 3.93
N PRO A 107 -21.81 -2.85 2.92
CA PRO A 107 -21.79 -1.39 3.12
C PRO A 107 -22.95 -0.92 4.01
N LYS A 108 -24.15 -1.45 3.79
CA LYS A 108 -25.40 -1.03 4.46
C LYS A 108 -25.46 -1.29 5.97
N LYS A 109 -24.65 -2.21 6.49
CA LYS A 109 -24.68 -2.56 7.92
C LYS A 109 -23.43 -1.98 8.57
N GLY A 110 -23.55 -1.21 9.66
CA GLY A 110 -22.39 -0.65 10.38
C GLY A 110 -21.39 -1.73 10.82
N ILE A 111 -20.28 -1.33 11.47
CA ILE A 111 -19.28 -2.30 12.02
C ILE A 111 -19.96 -3.30 12.98
N ILE A 112 -21.06 -2.88 13.61
CA ILE A 112 -21.75 -3.55 14.71
C ILE A 112 -22.69 -4.67 14.21
N THR A 113 -22.22 -5.51 13.27
CA THR A 113 -22.95 -6.74 12.93
C THR A 113 -22.66 -7.80 13.99
N THR A 114 -23.62 -8.70 14.26
CA THR A 114 -23.41 -9.80 15.21
C THR A 114 -22.19 -10.65 14.84
N TRP A 115 -21.95 -10.84 13.54
CA TRP A 115 -20.76 -11.50 13.00
C TRP A 115 -19.47 -10.77 13.38
N ASN A 116 -19.38 -9.45 13.13
CA ASN A 116 -18.19 -8.67 13.46
C ASN A 116 -17.99 -8.53 14.97
N LYS A 117 -19.06 -8.48 15.79
CA LYS A 117 -18.93 -8.53 17.25
C LYS A 117 -18.21 -9.80 17.70
N ARG A 118 -18.66 -10.96 17.20
CA ARG A 118 -18.01 -12.23 17.50
C ARG A 118 -16.58 -12.30 16.97
N LEU A 119 -16.33 -11.76 15.78
CA LEU A 119 -14.98 -11.63 15.23
C LEU A 119 -14.05 -10.82 16.14
N ILE A 120 -14.56 -9.74 16.74
CA ILE A 120 -13.83 -8.92 17.70
C ILE A 120 -13.53 -9.68 18.98
N GLU A 121 -14.51 -10.40 19.54
CA GLU A 121 -14.29 -11.25 20.73
C GLU A 121 -13.18 -12.28 20.51
N VAL A 122 -13.24 -12.99 19.38
CA VAL A 122 -12.23 -14.00 19.01
C VAL A 122 -10.85 -13.36 18.82
N PHE A 123 -10.78 -12.18 18.22
CA PHE A 123 -9.52 -11.45 18.06
C PHE A 123 -8.94 -11.01 19.42
N VAL A 124 -9.77 -10.47 20.31
CA VAL A 124 -9.34 -10.03 21.65
C VAL A 124 -8.81 -11.22 22.44
N GLN A 125 -9.52 -12.34 22.42
CA GLN A 125 -9.09 -13.56 23.09
C GLN A 125 -7.74 -14.05 22.55
N ASP A 126 -7.61 -14.22 21.24
CA ASP A 126 -6.38 -14.67 20.60
C ASP A 126 -5.21 -13.71 20.88
N PHE A 127 -5.43 -12.39 20.79
CA PHE A 127 -4.42 -11.38 21.11
C PHE A 127 -3.94 -11.47 22.57
N MET A 128 -4.85 -11.71 23.52
CA MET A 128 -4.50 -11.84 24.93
C MET A 128 -3.68 -13.10 25.22
N GLU A 129 -3.96 -14.20 24.52
CA GLU A 129 -3.23 -15.49 24.62
C GLU A 129 -1.78 -15.38 24.11
N GLN A 130 -1.47 -14.39 23.26
CA GLN A 130 -0.11 -14.19 22.75
C GLN A 130 0.79 -13.50 23.81
N PRO A 131 1.88 -14.15 24.26
CA PRO A 131 2.75 -13.60 25.31
C PRO A 131 3.58 -12.39 24.87
N GLN A 132 3.81 -12.22 23.57
CA GLN A 132 4.67 -11.15 23.03
C GLN A 132 4.08 -9.74 23.08
N TYR A 133 2.77 -9.58 23.35
CA TYR A 133 2.12 -8.27 23.36
C TYR A 133 1.97 -7.72 24.77
N THR A 134 2.26 -6.42 24.91
CA THR A 134 2.27 -5.72 26.21
C THR A 134 0.87 -5.32 26.66
N CYS A 135 -0.02 -5.00 25.72
CA CYS A 135 -1.41 -4.66 26.04
C CYS A 135 -2.20 -5.90 26.47
N LYS A 136 -2.68 -5.93 27.71
CA LYS A 136 -3.56 -7.00 28.23
C LYS A 136 -4.96 -6.52 28.61
N ASP A 137 -5.28 -5.26 28.30
CA ASP A 137 -6.60 -4.68 28.56
C ASP A 137 -7.57 -5.02 27.41
N PRO A 138 -8.57 -5.90 27.64
CA PRO A 138 -9.48 -6.35 26.59
C PRO A 138 -10.28 -5.20 25.98
N ALA A 139 -10.64 -4.19 26.76
CA ALA A 139 -11.46 -3.07 26.28
C ALA A 139 -10.68 -2.17 25.32
N LYS A 140 -9.39 -1.95 25.59
CA LYS A 140 -8.50 -1.21 24.67
C LYS A 140 -8.24 -1.96 23.37
N ILE A 141 -7.98 -3.27 23.46
CA ILE A 141 -7.78 -4.12 22.29
C ILE A 141 -9.04 -4.12 21.43
N GLU A 142 -10.21 -4.29 22.04
CA GLU A 142 -11.52 -4.23 21.39
C GLU A 142 -11.73 -2.89 20.66
N HIS A 143 -11.46 -1.78 21.34
CA HIS A 143 -11.63 -0.44 20.78
C HIS A 143 -10.74 -0.22 19.55
N HIS A 144 -9.45 -0.51 19.66
CA HIS A 144 -8.52 -0.36 18.53
C HIS A 144 -8.87 -1.30 17.38
N PHE A 145 -9.28 -2.53 17.70
CA PHE A 145 -9.66 -3.48 16.68
C PHE A 145 -10.94 -3.06 15.93
N LYS A 146 -11.93 -2.50 16.63
CA LYS A 146 -13.11 -1.87 16.01
C LYS A 146 -12.75 -0.74 15.05
N GLN A 147 -11.84 0.14 15.45
CA GLN A 147 -11.35 1.22 14.58
C GLN A 147 -10.68 0.66 13.32
N HIS A 148 -9.87 -0.39 13.48
CA HIS A 148 -9.20 -1.05 12.37
C HIS A 148 -10.21 -1.71 11.40
N LEU A 149 -11.20 -2.45 11.92
CA LEU A 149 -12.29 -3.01 11.12
C LEU A 149 -13.05 -1.93 10.34
N HIS A 150 -13.26 -0.75 10.92
CA HIS A 150 -13.86 0.37 10.20
C HIS A 150 -13.03 0.79 8.99
N GLN A 151 -11.73 0.97 9.19
CA GLN A 151 -10.81 1.36 8.11
C GLN A 151 -10.79 0.32 7.00
N LEU A 152 -10.79 -0.96 7.35
CA LEU A 152 -10.80 -2.04 6.38
C LEU A 152 -12.10 -2.15 5.61
N LYS A 153 -13.24 -1.96 6.30
CA LYS A 153 -14.52 -1.89 5.61
C LYS A 153 -14.54 -0.71 4.63
N ASN A 154 -14.02 0.44 5.02
CA ASN A 154 -13.90 1.61 4.14
C ASN A 154 -12.98 1.33 2.95
N ARG A 155 -11.87 0.62 3.17
CA ARG A 155 -10.98 0.17 2.10
C ARG A 155 -11.71 -0.81 1.18
N ALA A 156 -12.38 -1.83 1.71
CA ALA A 156 -13.12 -2.83 0.95
C ALA A 156 -14.26 -2.21 0.13
N ALA A 157 -14.96 -1.21 0.67
CA ALA A 157 -15.98 -0.45 -0.06
C ALA A 157 -15.38 0.43 -1.18
N LYS A 158 -14.14 0.91 -0.99
CA LYS A 158 -13.39 1.68 -1.98
C LYS A 158 -12.60 0.81 -2.95
N LEU A 159 -12.43 -0.49 -2.68
CA LEU A 159 -11.73 -1.39 -3.58
C LEU A 159 -12.54 -1.40 -4.88
N PRO A 160 -11.99 -0.83 -5.95
CA PRO A 160 -12.67 -0.87 -7.22
C PRO A 160 -12.84 -2.35 -7.60
N THR A 161 -13.94 -2.67 -8.30
CA THR A 161 -14.07 -4.00 -8.91
C THR A 161 -12.77 -4.31 -9.67
N PRO A 162 -12.33 -5.57 -9.80
CA PRO A 162 -11.08 -5.89 -10.51
C PRO A 162 -10.98 -5.19 -11.88
N LYS A 163 -12.11 -5.03 -12.58
CA LYS A 163 -12.22 -4.23 -13.80
C LYS A 163 -11.95 -2.74 -13.59
N ALA A 164 -12.61 -2.09 -12.62
CA ALA A 164 -12.36 -0.70 -12.29
C ALA A 164 -10.93 -0.45 -11.74
N ALA A 165 -10.34 -1.44 -11.05
CA ALA A 165 -8.97 -1.38 -10.56
C ALA A 165 -7.98 -1.35 -11.72
N LYS A 166 -8.16 -2.27 -12.68
CA LYS A 166 -7.40 -2.32 -13.93
C LYS A 166 -7.56 -1.01 -14.72
N ALA A 167 -8.78 -0.51 -14.87
CA ALA A 167 -9.05 0.75 -15.58
C ALA A 167 -8.35 1.95 -14.94
N LYS A 168 -8.45 2.09 -13.60
CA LYS A 168 -7.77 3.17 -12.86
C LYS A 168 -6.24 3.04 -12.94
N SER A 169 -5.71 1.83 -12.87
CA SER A 169 -4.28 1.58 -13.04
C SER A 169 -3.79 1.98 -14.44
N ARG A 170 -4.55 1.60 -15.49
CA ARG A 170 -4.30 2.01 -16.89
C ARG A 170 -4.31 3.53 -17.03
N GLU A 171 -5.33 4.19 -16.47
CA GLU A 171 -5.43 5.64 -16.48
C GLU A 171 -4.23 6.33 -15.80
N ASN A 172 -3.88 5.89 -14.60
CA ASN A 172 -2.74 6.42 -13.86
C ASN A 172 -1.44 6.26 -14.65
N ARG A 173 -1.24 5.10 -15.30
CA ARG A 173 -0.09 4.84 -16.16
C ARG A 173 -0.05 5.78 -17.36
N GLN A 174 -1.18 5.97 -18.03
CA GLN A 174 -1.32 6.88 -19.17
C GLN A 174 -0.99 8.34 -18.79
N ARG A 175 -1.49 8.79 -17.63
CA ARG A 175 -1.19 10.13 -17.08
C ARG A 175 0.30 10.28 -16.77
N ALA A 176 0.89 9.31 -16.07
CA ALA A 176 2.32 9.32 -15.76
C ALA A 176 3.17 9.36 -17.03
N LEU A 177 2.84 8.53 -18.04
CA LEU A 177 3.57 8.52 -19.30
C LEU A 177 3.50 9.86 -20.05
N ARG A 178 2.33 10.51 -20.05
CA ARG A 178 2.19 11.89 -20.58
C ARG A 178 3.15 12.84 -19.89
N GLU A 179 3.07 12.86 -18.56
CA GLU A 179 3.85 13.76 -17.73
C GLU A 179 5.36 13.57 -17.96
N HIS A 180 5.79 12.31 -18.05
CA HIS A 180 7.19 11.95 -18.30
C HIS A 180 7.68 12.48 -19.65
N ARG A 181 6.89 12.30 -20.73
CA ARG A 181 7.24 12.77 -22.08
C ARG A 181 7.25 14.29 -22.16
N VAL A 182 6.25 14.96 -21.60
CA VAL A 182 6.19 16.44 -21.53
C VAL A 182 7.38 16.99 -20.76
N LYS A 183 7.67 16.43 -19.58
CA LYS A 183 8.80 16.85 -18.74
C LYS A 183 10.14 16.65 -19.47
N ALA A 184 10.33 15.49 -20.10
CA ALA A 184 11.54 15.22 -20.88
C ALA A 184 11.67 16.22 -22.04
N CYS A 185 10.61 16.42 -22.83
CA CYS A 185 10.60 17.36 -23.94
C CYS A 185 10.94 18.79 -23.48
N ARG A 186 10.32 19.29 -22.41
CA ARG A 186 10.61 20.62 -21.84
C ARG A 186 12.06 20.78 -21.37
N ASN A 187 12.62 19.74 -20.76
CA ASN A 187 14.01 19.77 -20.30
C ASN A 187 14.99 19.94 -21.47
N TYR A 188 14.75 19.24 -22.58
CA TYR A 188 15.61 19.30 -23.76
C TYR A 188 15.27 20.44 -24.73
N ALA A 189 14.05 20.97 -24.71
CA ALA A 189 13.64 22.09 -25.55
C ALA A 189 14.43 23.39 -25.30
N ARG A 190 15.16 23.48 -24.17
CA ARG A 190 16.13 24.54 -23.90
C ARG A 190 17.39 24.42 -24.75
N GLN A 191 17.80 23.20 -25.07
CA GLN A 191 19.00 22.87 -25.83
C GLN A 191 18.69 22.71 -27.33
N ASP A 192 17.52 22.16 -27.65
CA ASP A 192 17.08 21.89 -29.01
C ASP A 192 15.77 22.64 -29.32
N HIS A 193 15.85 23.62 -30.20
CA HIS A 193 14.71 24.44 -30.60
C HIS A 193 13.65 23.63 -31.37
N THR A 194 14.04 22.54 -32.05
CA THR A 194 13.09 21.70 -32.80
C THR A 194 12.09 21.05 -31.86
N LEU A 195 12.50 20.72 -30.62
CA LEU A 195 11.66 20.10 -29.60
C LEU A 195 10.60 21.05 -29.02
N ARG A 196 10.82 22.37 -29.09
CA ARG A 196 9.85 23.36 -28.56
C ARG A 196 8.48 23.21 -29.18
N ARG A 197 8.41 22.94 -30.49
CA ARG A 197 7.14 22.77 -31.21
C ARG A 197 6.32 21.57 -30.70
N PHE A 198 6.97 20.56 -30.13
CA PHE A 198 6.30 19.38 -29.60
C PHE A 198 5.82 19.54 -28.17
N VAL A 199 6.32 20.54 -27.42
CA VAL A 199 5.84 20.80 -26.05
C VAL A 199 4.35 21.15 -26.09
N ASP A 200 3.97 22.10 -26.94
CA ASP A 200 2.58 22.53 -27.08
C ASP A 200 1.68 21.40 -27.61
N LEU A 201 2.19 20.59 -28.54
CA LEU A 201 1.48 19.43 -29.07
C LEU A 201 1.24 18.38 -27.97
N LEU A 202 2.26 18.02 -27.19
CA LEU A 202 2.13 17.05 -26.09
C LEU A 202 1.24 17.57 -24.96
N ASP A 203 1.22 18.89 -24.73
CA ASP A 203 0.34 19.51 -23.76
C ASP A 203 -1.13 19.45 -24.18
N ARG A 204 -1.43 19.58 -25.48
CA ARG A 204 -2.79 19.42 -26.01
C ARG A 204 -3.23 17.96 -26.11
N LEU A 205 -2.28 17.04 -26.29
CA LEU A 205 -2.58 15.62 -26.45
C LEU A 205 -3.13 15.03 -25.13
N PRO A 206 -4.31 14.38 -25.15
CA PRO A 206 -4.92 13.85 -23.94
C PRO A 206 -4.17 12.61 -23.43
N TYR A 207 -4.22 12.36 -22.12
CA TYR A 207 -3.47 11.25 -21.52
C TYR A 207 -3.89 9.88 -22.08
N TYR A 208 -5.15 9.69 -22.46
CA TYR A 208 -5.63 8.41 -22.99
C TYR A 208 -4.98 8.05 -24.35
N ALA A 209 -4.44 9.04 -25.07
CA ALA A 209 -3.71 8.84 -26.33
C ALA A 209 -2.22 8.44 -26.13
N MET A 210 -1.75 8.34 -24.88
CA MET A 210 -0.31 8.19 -24.58
C MET A 210 0.20 6.76 -24.61
N SER A 211 -0.64 5.77 -24.35
CA SER A 211 -0.22 4.37 -24.41
C SER A 211 -1.30 3.48 -24.99
N GLY A 212 -0.91 2.68 -25.97
CA GLY A 212 -1.68 1.52 -26.39
C GLY A 212 -1.34 0.23 -25.64
N ASP A 213 -0.35 0.26 -24.73
CA ASP A 213 0.06 -0.92 -23.97
C ASP A 213 -1.11 -1.50 -23.16
N GLU A 214 -1.66 -2.58 -23.68
CA GLU A 214 -2.52 -3.47 -22.94
C GLU A 214 -1.60 -4.47 -22.23
N THR A 215 -1.77 -4.65 -20.92
CA THR A 215 -1.21 -5.85 -20.27
C THR A 215 -1.80 -7.04 -20.98
N ASP A 216 -0.97 -7.90 -21.57
CA ASP A 216 -1.32 -9.15 -22.26
C ASP A 216 -1.89 -10.23 -21.31
N ALA A 217 -2.54 -9.79 -20.23
CA ALA A 217 -3.09 -10.62 -19.19
C ALA A 217 -4.41 -11.29 -19.60
N GLU A 218 -5.04 -10.86 -20.70
CA GLU A 218 -6.31 -11.41 -21.16
C GLU A 218 -6.14 -12.40 -22.33
N ALA A 219 -5.14 -12.24 -23.21
CA ALA A 219 -4.94 -13.16 -24.32
C ALA A 219 -4.20 -14.46 -23.95
N SER A 220 -3.49 -14.52 -22.81
CA SER A 220 -2.69 -15.70 -22.43
C SER A 220 -3.48 -16.83 -21.73
N THR A 221 -4.81 -16.78 -21.70
CA THR A 221 -5.62 -17.77 -20.97
C THR A 221 -5.80 -19.09 -21.74
N SER A 222 -5.44 -19.14 -23.03
CA SER A 222 -5.80 -20.25 -23.93
C SER A 222 -4.76 -21.34 -24.10
N ILE A 223 -3.51 -21.20 -23.60
CA ILE A 223 -2.50 -22.25 -23.76
C ILE A 223 -1.69 -22.34 -22.46
N GLY A 224 -1.67 -23.52 -21.82
CA GLY A 224 -1.09 -23.81 -20.50
C GLY A 224 0.43 -23.64 -20.36
N ILE A 225 1.03 -22.69 -21.06
CA ILE A 225 2.43 -22.31 -20.95
C ILE A 225 2.57 -21.36 -19.75
N ARG A 226 3.48 -21.71 -18.85
CA ARG A 226 3.71 -21.04 -17.56
C ARG A 226 3.78 -19.52 -17.69
N LYS A 227 2.99 -18.87 -16.84
CA LYS A 227 2.78 -17.44 -16.62
C LYS A 227 4.02 -16.71 -16.06
N THR A 228 5.22 -16.93 -16.60
CA THR A 228 6.46 -16.42 -15.99
C THR A 228 7.00 -15.15 -16.62
N ILE A 229 6.48 -14.67 -17.74
CA ILE A 229 6.90 -13.41 -18.34
C ILE A 229 5.66 -12.65 -18.81
N GLU A 230 5.12 -11.79 -17.95
CA GLU A 230 4.16 -10.75 -18.36
C GLU A 230 4.88 -9.77 -19.29
N GLY A 231 4.97 -10.12 -20.58
CA GLY A 231 5.49 -9.26 -21.62
C GLY A 231 4.49 -8.15 -21.91
N TYR A 232 4.97 -6.91 -21.98
CA TYR A 232 4.18 -5.82 -22.58
C TYR A 232 4.34 -5.91 -24.09
N SER A 233 3.28 -6.29 -24.79
CA SER A 233 3.19 -6.16 -26.23
C SER A 233 2.61 -4.79 -26.57
N ILE A 234 3.28 -4.06 -27.46
CA ILE A 234 2.72 -2.83 -28.02
C ILE A 234 1.67 -3.28 -29.04
N THR A 235 0.39 -3.26 -28.65
CA THR A 235 -0.70 -3.56 -29.56
C THR A 235 -0.99 -2.37 -30.46
N ASN A 236 -1.31 -2.64 -31.72
CA ASN A 236 -1.82 -1.64 -32.65
C ASN A 236 -3.30 -1.40 -32.33
N LEU A 237 -3.60 -0.36 -31.56
CA LEU A 237 -4.98 0.00 -31.26
C LEU A 237 -5.63 0.73 -32.44
N PRO A 238 -6.93 0.51 -32.74
CA PRO A 238 -7.60 1.10 -33.90
C PRO A 238 -7.61 2.64 -33.93
N TRP A 239 -7.53 3.28 -32.76
CA TRP A 239 -7.47 4.73 -32.64
C TRP A 239 -6.06 5.31 -32.81
N ARG A 240 -5.02 4.47 -32.81
CA ARG A 240 -3.64 4.90 -33.02
C ARG A 240 -3.38 4.92 -34.52
N SER A 241 -2.76 5.99 -35.02
CA SER A 241 -2.31 6.02 -36.42
C SER A 241 -1.44 4.79 -36.71
N SER A 242 -1.74 4.10 -37.81
CA SER A 242 -0.93 3.01 -38.33
C SER A 242 0.38 3.49 -38.94
N ASP A 243 0.56 4.81 -39.07
CA ASP A 243 1.79 5.41 -39.57
C ASP A 243 2.98 5.06 -38.64
N PRO A 244 4.02 4.38 -39.17
CA PRO A 244 5.23 4.11 -38.42
C PRO A 244 5.88 5.37 -37.85
N ALA A 245 5.77 6.51 -38.53
CA ALA A 245 6.40 7.76 -38.12
C ALA A 245 5.86 8.26 -36.76
N VAL A 246 4.56 8.11 -36.51
CA VAL A 246 3.94 8.40 -35.19
C VAL A 246 4.45 7.45 -34.11
N THR A 247 4.66 6.18 -34.44
CA THR A 247 5.23 5.20 -33.49
C THR A 247 6.69 5.52 -33.17
N HIS A 248 7.48 5.90 -34.17
CA HIS A 248 8.85 6.37 -34.01
C HIS A 248 8.90 7.62 -33.14
N TRP A 249 8.01 8.57 -33.38
CA TRP A 249 7.89 9.81 -32.60
C TRP A 249 7.69 9.54 -31.11
N PHE A 250 6.75 8.67 -30.74
CA PHE A 250 6.55 8.29 -29.33
C PHE A 250 7.76 7.57 -28.73
N ARG A 251 8.41 6.69 -29.49
CA ARG A 251 9.64 6.01 -29.05
C ARG A 251 10.76 7.00 -28.77
N THR A 252 10.90 8.03 -29.59
CA THR A 252 11.89 9.09 -29.37
C THR A 252 11.66 9.81 -28.05
N PHE A 253 10.43 10.14 -27.67
CA PHE A 253 10.18 10.73 -26.35
C PHE A 253 10.41 9.75 -25.20
N ASP A 254 10.13 8.47 -25.40
CA ASP A 254 10.43 7.46 -24.38
C ASP A 254 11.95 7.35 -24.16
N LEU A 255 12.74 7.38 -25.24
CA LEU A 255 14.20 7.44 -25.17
C LEU A 255 14.69 8.75 -24.53
N LEU A 256 14.07 9.88 -24.87
CA LEU A 256 14.37 11.19 -24.27
C LEU A 256 14.06 11.21 -22.77
N HIS A 257 12.98 10.55 -22.35
CA HIS A 257 12.68 10.40 -20.94
C HIS A 257 13.69 9.48 -20.26
N LEU A 258 14.04 8.35 -20.88
CA LEU A 258 15.05 7.44 -20.36
C LEU A 258 16.38 8.14 -20.16
N SER A 259 16.84 8.93 -21.12
CA SER A 259 18.10 9.67 -20.99
C SER A 259 18.10 10.58 -19.76
N THR A 260 16.97 11.20 -19.38
CA THR A 260 16.88 12.01 -18.14
C THR A 260 17.13 11.21 -16.86
N ARG A 261 16.91 9.90 -16.87
CA ARG A 261 17.09 9.02 -15.69
C ARG A 261 18.54 8.57 -15.50
N TYR A 262 19.36 8.61 -16.55
CA TYR A 262 20.75 8.15 -16.51
C TYR A 262 21.76 9.29 -16.28
N MET A 263 21.32 10.54 -16.11
CA MET A 263 22.19 11.71 -16.27
C MET A 263 23.13 12.04 -15.10
N MET A 264 23.03 11.44 -13.91
CA MET A 264 23.87 11.86 -12.77
C MET A 264 24.63 10.78 -12.03
N THR A 265 24.06 9.60 -11.79
CA THR A 265 24.69 8.58 -10.93
C THR A 265 25.17 7.34 -11.66
N ARG A 266 25.03 7.28 -13.00
CA ARG A 266 25.28 6.09 -13.87
C ARG A 266 24.54 4.80 -13.48
N ASN A 267 23.85 4.78 -12.34
CA ASN A 267 23.10 3.66 -11.83
C ASN A 267 21.62 4.01 -11.86
N PRO A 268 20.79 3.25 -12.61
CA PRO A 268 19.34 3.40 -12.50
C PRO A 268 18.90 3.03 -11.08
N THR A 269 17.97 3.79 -10.51
CA THR A 269 17.41 3.47 -9.19
C THR A 269 16.60 2.15 -9.30
N PRO A 270 16.55 1.29 -8.28
CA PRO A 270 15.72 0.07 -8.32
C PRO A 270 14.26 0.39 -8.67
N GLY A 271 13.70 -0.32 -9.66
CA GLY A 271 12.35 -0.07 -10.18
C GLY A 271 12.28 0.93 -11.35
N GLU A 272 13.42 1.49 -11.76
CA GLU A 272 13.51 2.53 -12.79
C GLU A 272 13.96 2.05 -14.17
N TRP A 273 14.30 0.77 -14.30
CA TRP A 273 14.55 0.19 -15.61
C TRP A 273 13.29 0.33 -16.47
N PRO A 274 13.41 0.76 -17.74
CA PRO A 274 12.32 0.57 -18.69
C PRO A 274 11.92 -0.91 -18.60
N ARG A 275 10.64 -1.18 -18.34
CA ARG A 275 10.14 -2.55 -18.41
C ARG A 275 10.53 -3.06 -19.79
N ARG A 276 11.17 -4.24 -19.87
CA ARG A 276 11.55 -4.84 -21.15
C ARG A 276 10.27 -5.04 -21.97
N THR A 277 9.88 -4.04 -22.75
CA THR A 277 9.14 -4.28 -23.98
C THR A 277 10.05 -5.19 -24.77
N SER A 278 9.57 -6.32 -25.26
CA SER A 278 10.26 -7.07 -26.31
C SER A 278 10.36 -6.15 -27.52
N MET A 279 11.32 -5.21 -27.48
CA MET A 279 11.84 -4.61 -28.68
C MET A 279 12.38 -5.81 -29.44
N THR A 280 11.69 -6.20 -30.51
CA THR A 280 12.40 -6.72 -31.66
C THR A 280 13.59 -5.77 -31.82
N PRO A 281 14.83 -6.25 -31.70
CA PRO A 281 15.99 -5.38 -31.80
C PRO A 281 15.89 -4.73 -33.16
N LEU A 282 15.45 -3.47 -33.18
CA LEU A 282 15.70 -2.58 -34.27
C LEU A 282 17.21 -2.39 -34.23
N PHE A 283 17.91 -3.31 -34.89
CA PHE A 283 19.32 -3.16 -35.21
C PHE A 283 19.43 -1.95 -36.14
N PHE A 284 19.32 -0.75 -35.60
CA PHE A 284 19.83 0.43 -36.25
C PHE A 284 21.34 0.31 -36.20
N LYS A 285 21.91 -0.11 -37.33
CA LYS A 285 23.34 -0.15 -37.56
C LYS A 285 23.82 1.31 -37.61
N VAL A 286 24.12 1.90 -36.46
CA VAL A 286 24.72 3.24 -36.41
C VAL A 286 26.16 3.10 -36.87
N SER A 287 26.45 3.42 -38.12
CA SER A 287 27.82 3.58 -38.61
C SER A 287 28.35 4.92 -38.13
N ILE A 288 29.07 4.94 -37.01
CA ILE A 288 29.85 6.11 -36.61
C ILE A 288 31.10 6.10 -37.48
N GLN A 289 31.09 6.87 -38.56
CA GLN A 289 32.25 7.01 -39.43
C GLN A 289 33.20 8.05 -38.80
N TRP A 290 34.23 7.58 -38.10
CA TRP A 290 35.32 8.43 -37.65
C TRP A 290 36.13 8.89 -38.87
N LYS A 291 36.05 10.19 -39.21
CA LYS A 291 37.03 10.81 -40.12
C LYS A 291 38.32 11.08 -39.32
N GLY A 292 39.09 10.02 -39.07
CA GLY A 292 40.51 10.14 -38.78
C GLY A 292 41.26 10.33 -40.10
N SER A 293 42.27 11.21 -40.11
CA SER A 293 43.03 11.63 -41.29
C SER A 293 43.96 10.56 -41.88
N ASP A 294 43.84 9.29 -41.48
CA ASP A 294 44.71 8.23 -41.97
C ASP A 294 43.95 7.25 -42.87
N SER A 295 44.43 7.18 -44.11
CA SER A 295 43.85 6.50 -45.27
C SER A 295 43.90 4.97 -45.23
N ARG A 296 43.87 4.35 -44.03
CA ARG A 296 43.84 2.88 -43.86
C ARG A 296 43.06 2.42 -42.61
N SER A 297 41.75 2.67 -42.55
CA SER A 297 40.89 1.96 -41.58
C SER A 297 39.95 0.98 -42.31
N LYS A 298 40.24 -0.32 -42.21
CA LYS A 298 39.30 -1.40 -42.59
C LYS A 298 38.05 -1.30 -41.72
N GLN A 299 36.87 -1.36 -42.34
CA GLN A 299 35.61 -1.52 -41.63
C GLN A 299 35.61 -2.86 -40.89
N GLN A 300 35.76 -2.83 -39.57
CA GLN A 300 35.54 -4.00 -38.71
C GLN A 300 34.20 -3.86 -38.01
N TRP A 301 33.34 -4.85 -38.20
CA TRP A 301 32.01 -4.92 -37.60
C TRP A 301 32.12 -5.60 -36.23
N THR A 302 31.74 -4.90 -35.16
CA THR A 302 31.53 -5.54 -33.86
C THR A 302 30.07 -5.36 -33.45
N SER A 303 29.39 -6.47 -33.15
CA SER A 303 28.09 -6.44 -32.49
C SER A 303 28.30 -6.05 -31.02
N LEU A 304 27.77 -4.89 -30.62
CA LEU A 304 27.92 -4.41 -29.25
C LEU A 304 26.82 -5.00 -28.37
N SER A 305 27.22 -5.83 -27.41
CA SER A 305 26.39 -6.25 -26.28
C SER A 305 26.00 -5.03 -25.43
N PRO A 306 24.77 -4.94 -24.90
CA PRO A 306 24.31 -3.85 -24.04
C PRO A 306 25.23 -3.55 -22.85
N GLU A 307 25.97 -4.56 -22.36
CA GLU A 307 26.91 -4.41 -21.22
C GLU A 307 28.15 -3.56 -21.54
N LYS A 308 28.44 -3.30 -22.83
CA LYS A 308 29.61 -2.52 -23.27
C LYS A 308 29.28 -1.06 -23.62
N LEU A 309 28.01 -0.66 -23.62
CA LEU A 309 27.59 0.72 -23.92
C LEU A 309 27.65 1.60 -22.66
N LYS A 310 28.86 2.00 -22.26
CA LYS A 310 29.06 3.17 -21.39
C LYS A 310 28.94 4.45 -22.23
N LEU A 311 27.74 4.77 -22.71
CA LEU A 311 27.50 6.00 -23.47
C LEU A 311 27.67 7.21 -22.56
N SER A 312 28.52 8.15 -22.97
CA SER A 312 28.64 9.44 -22.29
C SER A 312 27.39 10.29 -22.56
N ARG A 313 27.22 11.37 -21.78
CA ARG A 313 26.14 12.35 -21.96
C ARG A 313 26.07 12.90 -23.40
N LEU A 314 27.23 13.06 -24.05
CA LEU A 314 27.35 13.57 -25.40
C LEU A 314 26.91 12.52 -26.44
N ASP A 315 27.25 11.24 -26.22
CA ASP A 315 26.92 10.16 -27.16
C ASP A 315 25.42 9.88 -27.22
N MET A 316 24.73 9.93 -26.07
CA MET A 316 23.26 9.79 -26.06
C MET A 316 22.56 10.99 -26.69
N HIS A 317 23.08 12.21 -26.49
CA HIS A 317 22.51 13.41 -27.12
C HIS A 317 22.68 13.40 -28.63
N ILE A 318 23.88 13.05 -29.12
CA ILE A 318 24.16 12.90 -30.56
C ILE A 318 23.32 11.77 -31.17
N PHE A 319 23.19 10.64 -30.47
CA PHE A 319 22.32 9.54 -30.91
C PHE A 319 20.85 9.98 -31.04
N ILE A 320 20.34 10.70 -30.04
CA ILE A 320 18.95 11.21 -30.05
C ILE A 320 18.76 12.26 -31.15
N GLN A 321 19.70 13.21 -31.33
CA GLN A 321 19.64 14.21 -32.41
C GLN A 321 19.70 13.56 -33.80
N GLY A 322 20.60 12.60 -34.01
CA GLY A 322 20.69 11.85 -35.27
C GLY A 322 19.46 10.99 -35.58
N MET A 323 18.67 10.62 -34.57
CA MET A 323 17.37 9.95 -34.77
C MET A 323 16.21 10.93 -35.02
N ILE A 324 16.27 12.13 -34.44
CA ILE A 324 15.23 13.17 -34.59
C ILE A 324 15.27 13.78 -35.99
N ASP A 325 16.46 14.15 -36.49
CA ASP A 325 16.56 15.00 -37.69
C ASP A 325 16.02 14.35 -38.98
N PRO A 326 16.39 13.12 -39.38
CA PRO A 326 15.96 12.60 -40.68
C PRO A 326 14.49 12.18 -40.73
N LEU A 327 13.94 11.72 -39.59
CA LEU A 327 12.58 11.18 -39.50
C LEU A 327 11.53 12.27 -39.28
N MET A 328 11.86 13.29 -38.48
CA MET A 328 10.93 14.40 -38.22
C MET A 328 10.87 15.39 -39.38
N LEU A 329 11.96 15.56 -40.15
CA LEU A 329 11.96 16.41 -41.35
C LEU A 329 11.06 15.88 -42.47
N ASN A 330 10.88 14.55 -42.57
CA ASN A 330 9.99 13.96 -43.58
C ASN A 330 8.51 14.11 -43.22
N LEU A 331 8.16 14.03 -41.93
CA LEU A 331 6.80 14.30 -41.43
C LEU A 331 6.37 15.76 -41.60
N LEU A 332 7.32 16.68 -41.77
CA LEU A 332 7.11 18.13 -41.85
C LEU A 332 7.21 18.68 -43.29
N ARG A 333 7.48 17.84 -44.29
CA ARG A 333 7.52 18.25 -45.71
C ARG A 333 6.18 18.15 -46.42
N ASP A 334 5.20 17.47 -45.82
CA ASP A 334 3.89 17.21 -46.39
C ASP A 334 2.77 18.09 -45.79
N GLU A 335 3.12 19.09 -44.96
CA GLU A 335 2.29 20.25 -44.59
C GLU A 335 2.88 21.51 -45.22
#